data_AF-A0A4Z0L7F9-F1
#
_entry.id   AF-A0A4Z0L7F9-F1
#
_cell.length_a   1.000
_cell.length_b   1.000
_cell.length_c   1.000
_cell.angle_alpha   90.00
_cell.angle_beta   90.00
_cell.angle_gamma   90.00
#
_symmetry.space_group_name_H-M   'P 1'
#
loop_
_entity.id
_entity.type
_entity.pdbx_description
1 polymer ?
#
loop_
_entity_poly.entity_id
_entity_poly.type
_entity_poly.pdbx_seq_one_letter_code
_entity_poly.pdbx_strand_id
1 'polypeptide(L)'
;MDRTLKVYTKTDHLFAEFVFRYDHERQANAHYTQYRRLYNDDEEDEGKSVYPGFDMDIHLQYREFDSIDQIKAHDIEVVKNNLGRDMTDPRGYTYVYDTAPVLLRYVVANHIGCIGMVNVLFSFIDNTKEVKFLSATNPRFDFDLTSNSLETNVSCILKIPVYTDRDISQISTYDLKRLPEWY
;
A
#
# COMPACT_ATOMS: atom_id res chain seq x y z
N MET A 1 6.69 -2.31 0.68
CA MET A 1 5.56 -2.59 -0.23
C MET A 1 4.26 -2.03 0.35
N ASP A 2 3.46 -1.33 -0.47
CA ASP A 2 2.12 -0.86 -0.06
C ASP A 2 1.20 -2.05 0.24
N ARG A 3 0.33 -1.93 1.25
CA ARG A 3 -0.56 -3.02 1.69
C ARG A 3 -1.64 -2.52 2.64
N THR A 4 -2.73 -3.26 2.67
CA THR A 4 -3.84 -3.05 3.62
C THR A 4 -3.97 -4.24 4.56
N LEU A 5 -3.96 -3.97 5.86
CA LEU A 5 -4.17 -4.94 6.92
C LEU A 5 -5.51 -4.67 7.59
N LYS A 6 -6.42 -5.63 7.48
CA LYS A 6 -7.71 -5.66 8.19
C LYS A 6 -7.58 -6.49 9.46
N VAL A 7 -7.99 -5.92 10.57
CA VAL A 7 -7.98 -6.54 11.89
C VAL A 7 -9.41 -6.89 12.24
N TYR A 8 -9.68 -8.18 12.41
CA TYR A 8 -10.99 -8.70 12.77
C TYR A 8 -10.99 -9.17 14.21
N THR A 9 -12.13 -9.02 14.85
CA THR A 9 -12.39 -9.59 16.16
C THR A 9 -12.77 -11.05 16.07
N LYS A 10 -12.87 -11.78 17.18
CA LYS A 10 -13.28 -13.19 17.14
C LYS A 10 -14.66 -13.41 16.52
N THR A 11 -15.58 -12.46 16.69
CA THR A 11 -16.91 -12.48 16.07
C THR A 11 -16.87 -12.11 14.59
N ASP A 12 -15.67 -12.03 13.99
CA ASP A 12 -15.43 -11.70 12.59
C ASP A 12 -15.93 -10.32 12.15
N HIS A 13 -16.09 -9.40 13.11
CA HIS A 13 -16.36 -8.00 12.81
C HIS A 13 -15.05 -7.26 12.59
N LEU A 14 -14.99 -6.45 11.54
CA LEU A 14 -13.87 -5.57 11.26
C LEU A 14 -13.71 -4.57 12.42
N PHE A 15 -12.54 -4.58 13.04
CA PHE A 15 -12.20 -3.72 14.16
C PHE A 15 -11.34 -2.54 13.73
N ALA A 16 -10.37 -2.79 12.84
CA ALA A 16 -9.55 -1.74 12.28
C ALA A 16 -9.06 -2.11 10.88
N GLU A 17 -8.80 -1.11 10.06
CA GLU A 17 -8.11 -1.24 8.79
C GLU A 17 -6.90 -0.31 8.81
N PHE A 18 -5.73 -0.84 8.48
CA PHE A 18 -4.47 -0.10 8.36
C PHE A 18 -4.02 -0.14 6.90
N VAL A 19 -3.82 1.03 6.31
CA VAL A 19 -3.29 1.21 4.96
C VAL A 19 -1.87 1.73 5.06
N PHE A 20 -0.89 0.87 4.77
CA PHE A 20 0.53 1.22 4.75
C PHE A 20 0.93 1.72 3.37
N ARG A 21 1.50 2.93 3.29
CA ARG A 21 1.90 3.59 2.04
C ARG A 21 3.35 4.05 2.08
N TYR A 22 4.04 3.85 0.97
CA TYR A 22 5.42 4.26 0.74
C TYR A 22 5.49 5.16 -0.50
N ASP A 23 4.80 6.30 -0.43
CA ASP A 23 4.63 7.24 -1.55
C ASP A 23 5.85 8.16 -1.79
N HIS A 24 6.81 8.18 -0.87
CA HIS A 24 8.05 8.95 -1.00
C HIS A 24 9.27 8.11 -0.66
N GLU A 25 10.42 8.49 -1.22
CA GLU A 25 11.68 7.80 -0.97
C GLU A 25 12.04 7.86 0.52
N ARG A 26 12.34 6.69 1.11
CA ARG A 26 12.73 6.52 2.52
C ARG A 26 11.71 7.10 3.52
N GLN A 27 10.45 7.17 3.14
CA GLN A 27 9.35 7.55 4.02
C GLN A 27 8.31 6.43 4.08
N ALA A 28 7.73 6.25 5.25
CA ALA A 28 6.69 5.26 5.49
C ALA A 28 5.58 5.90 6.32
N ASN A 29 4.35 5.80 5.84
CA ASN A 29 3.18 6.25 6.58
C ASN A 29 2.17 5.11 6.63
N ALA A 30 1.38 5.10 7.69
CA ALA A 30 0.17 4.29 7.75
C ALA A 30 -1.01 5.18 8.10
N HIS A 31 -2.14 4.94 7.45
CA HIS A 31 -3.42 5.48 7.87
C HIS A 31 -4.22 4.34 8.48
N TYR A 32 -4.92 4.57 9.58
CA TYR A 32 -5.87 3.57 10.06
C TYR A 32 -7.25 4.15 10.34
N THR A 33 -8.24 3.31 10.07
CA THR A 33 -9.64 3.51 10.43
C THR A 33 -10.01 2.46 11.47
N GLN A 34 -10.43 2.91 12.64
CA GLN A 34 -11.03 2.06 13.67
C GLN A 34 -12.55 2.02 13.45
N TYR A 35 -13.10 0.83 13.50
CA TYR A 35 -14.52 0.57 13.28
C TYR A 35 -15.20 0.21 14.60
N ARG A 36 -16.46 0.64 14.73
CA ARG A 36 -17.33 0.25 15.84
C ARG A 36 -18.39 -0.70 15.33
N ARG A 37 -18.65 -1.75 16.11
CA ARG A 37 -19.69 -2.73 15.80
C ARG A 37 -21.07 -2.11 15.98
N LEU A 38 -21.99 -2.48 15.09
CA LEU A 38 -23.41 -2.20 15.30
C LEU A 38 -23.99 -3.33 16.15
N TYR A 39 -24.60 -2.97 17.29
CA TYR A 39 -25.46 -3.89 18.03
C TYR A 39 -26.88 -3.64 17.54
N ASN A 40 -27.51 -4.65 16.94
CA ASN A 40 -28.96 -4.71 16.85
C ASN A 40 -29.45 -5.67 17.94
N ASP A 41 -30.49 -5.27 18.66
CA ASP A 41 -31.07 -6.03 19.78
C ASP A 41 -31.80 -7.31 19.32
N ASP A 42 -32.00 -7.48 18.01
CA ASP A 42 -32.49 -8.71 17.41
C ASP A 42 -31.31 -9.57 16.93
N GLU A 43 -31.35 -10.82 17.38
CA GLU A 43 -30.46 -11.96 17.17
C GLU A 43 -29.55 -11.93 15.91
N GLU A 44 -28.29 -12.33 16.12
CA GLU A 44 -27.35 -12.83 15.10
C GLU A 44 -27.33 -12.06 13.77
N ASP A 45 -26.81 -10.83 13.79
CA ASP A 45 -26.53 -10.11 12.55
C ASP A 45 -25.46 -10.85 11.72
N GLU A 46 -25.92 -11.69 10.77
CA GLU A 46 -25.09 -12.34 9.75
C GLU A 46 -24.26 -11.31 8.95
N GLY A 47 -24.71 -10.05 8.93
CA GLY A 47 -24.12 -8.95 8.16
C GLY A 47 -22.76 -8.48 8.65
N LYS A 48 -22.32 -8.83 9.87
CA LYS A 48 -21.05 -8.38 10.48
C LYS A 48 -20.81 -6.87 10.29
N SER A 49 -21.89 -6.10 10.38
CA SER A 49 -21.93 -4.69 10.00
C SER A 49 -21.15 -3.83 11.00
N VAL A 50 -20.37 -2.88 10.48
CA VAL A 50 -19.57 -1.95 11.28
C VAL A 50 -19.65 -0.55 10.69
N TYR A 51 -19.46 0.48 11.51
CA TYR A 51 -19.34 1.87 11.05
C TYR A 51 -17.94 2.43 11.35
N PRO A 52 -17.37 3.25 10.46
CA PRO A 52 -16.11 3.93 10.72
C PRO A 52 -16.29 4.86 11.92
N GLY A 53 -15.40 4.74 12.91
CA GLY A 53 -15.45 5.49 14.15
C GLY A 53 -14.39 6.58 14.22
N PHE A 54 -13.12 6.21 14.04
CA PHE A 54 -11.99 7.10 14.22
C PHE A 54 -10.91 6.82 13.17
N ASP A 55 -10.39 7.89 12.57
CA ASP A 55 -9.33 7.82 11.57
C ASP A 55 -8.09 8.57 12.07
N MET A 56 -6.91 8.00 11.83
CA MET A 56 -5.64 8.64 12.22
C MET A 56 -4.48 8.22 11.32
N ASP A 57 -3.63 9.21 11.03
CA ASP A 57 -2.34 9.01 10.36
C ASP A 57 -1.23 8.70 11.37
N ILE A 58 -0.35 7.78 10.99
CA ILE A 58 0.80 7.33 11.75
C ILE A 58 2.05 7.52 10.89
N HIS A 59 3.03 8.24 11.42
CA HIS A 59 4.36 8.28 10.85
C HIS A 59 5.16 7.06 11.31
N LEU A 60 5.65 6.27 10.35
CA LEU A 60 6.44 5.09 10.61
C LEU A 60 7.92 5.37 10.31
N GLN A 61 8.80 4.74 11.07
CA GLN A 61 10.22 4.73 10.71
C GLN A 61 10.39 3.88 9.44
N TYR A 62 11.06 4.44 8.43
CA TYR A 62 11.39 3.68 7.22
C TYR A 62 12.34 2.54 7.56
N ARG A 63 12.00 1.35 7.07
CA ARG A 63 12.78 0.13 7.26
C ARG A 63 12.64 -0.76 6.03
N GLU A 64 13.73 -1.40 5.65
CA GLU A 64 13.77 -2.46 4.66
C GLU A 64 13.63 -3.81 5.35
N PHE A 65 12.89 -4.72 4.71
CA PHE A 65 12.55 -6.03 5.24
C PHE A 65 13.04 -7.11 4.28
N ASP A 66 13.48 -8.23 4.83
CA ASP A 66 14.00 -9.35 4.05
C ASP A 66 12.92 -10.38 3.70
N SER A 67 11.74 -10.31 4.33
CA SER A 67 10.65 -11.24 4.09
C SER A 67 9.26 -10.68 4.41
N ILE A 68 8.23 -11.27 3.80
CA ILE A 68 6.83 -10.98 4.11
C ILE A 68 6.51 -11.27 5.58
N ASP A 69 7.10 -12.31 6.19
CA ASP A 69 6.83 -12.65 7.59
C ASP A 69 7.38 -11.58 8.56
N GLN A 70 8.54 -10.97 8.25
CA GLN A 70 9.05 -9.84 9.04
C GLN A 70 8.12 -8.63 8.92
N ILE A 71 7.61 -8.36 7.71
CA ILE A 71 6.63 -7.29 7.49
C ILE A 71 5.36 -7.54 8.30
N LYS A 72 4.83 -8.78 8.27
CA LYS A 72 3.63 -9.14 9.02
C LYS A 72 3.81 -8.97 10.53
N ALA A 73 4.97 -9.39 11.06
CA ALA A 73 5.29 -9.23 12.47
C ALA A 73 5.34 -7.75 12.87
N HIS A 74 6.03 -6.93 12.07
CA HIS A 74 6.12 -5.48 12.27
C HIS A 74 4.74 -4.81 12.25
N ASP A 75 3.87 -5.18 11.30
CA ASP A 75 2.55 -4.57 11.19
C ASP A 75 1.66 -4.90 12.39
N ILE A 76 1.75 -6.14 12.88
CA ILE A 76 1.06 -6.55 14.12
C ILE A 76 1.57 -5.73 15.31
N GLU A 77 2.87 -5.46 15.39
CA GLU A 77 3.43 -4.58 16.42
C GLU A 77 2.90 -3.15 16.30
N VAL A 78 2.83 -2.59 15.08
CA VAL A 78 2.24 -1.27 14.82
C VAL A 78 0.79 -1.23 15.29
N VAL A 79 -0.03 -2.23 14.96
CA VAL A 79 -1.43 -2.32 15.42
C VAL A 79 -1.50 -2.34 16.94
N LYS A 80 -0.70 -3.19 17.60
CA LYS A 80 -0.68 -3.30 19.07
C LYS A 80 -0.22 -2.01 19.74
N ASN A 81 0.74 -1.30 19.17
CA ASN A 81 1.25 -0.07 19.75
C ASN A 81 0.23 1.08 19.65
N ASN A 82 -0.56 1.13 18.58
CA ASN A 82 -1.53 2.20 18.36
C ASN A 82 -2.91 1.90 18.97
N LEU A 83 -3.38 0.67 18.86
CA LEU A 83 -4.73 0.27 19.28
C LEU A 83 -4.75 -0.72 20.45
N GLY A 84 -3.62 -1.13 20.99
CA GLY A 84 -3.54 -2.20 22.00
C GLY A 84 -4.38 -1.93 23.26
N ARG A 85 -4.62 -0.66 23.62
CA ARG A 85 -5.51 -0.29 24.73
C ARG A 85 -6.98 -0.57 24.42
N ASP A 86 -7.38 -0.41 23.17
CA ASP A 86 -8.74 -0.66 22.69
C ASP A 86 -8.96 -2.13 22.29
N MET A 87 -7.87 -2.90 22.19
CA MET A 87 -7.89 -4.31 21.87
C MET A 87 -8.26 -5.15 23.10
N THR A 88 -9.51 -5.02 23.57
CA THR A 88 -9.98 -5.63 24.82
C THR A 88 -10.50 -7.06 24.67
N ASP A 89 -10.55 -7.65 23.46
CA ASP A 89 -11.07 -9.00 23.26
C ASP A 89 -10.10 -10.05 23.87
N PRO A 90 -10.49 -10.75 24.95
CA PRO A 90 -9.62 -11.71 25.63
C PRO A 90 -9.32 -12.95 24.79
N ARG A 91 -10.07 -13.17 23.70
CA ARG A 91 -9.91 -14.33 22.82
C ARG A 91 -9.07 -14.04 21.59
N GLY A 92 -8.58 -12.79 21.45
CA GLY A 92 -7.65 -12.39 20.40
C GLY A 92 -8.30 -11.83 19.14
N TYR A 93 -7.43 -11.44 18.20
CA TYR A 93 -7.78 -10.78 16.95
C TYR A 93 -7.15 -11.51 15.78
N THR A 94 -7.83 -11.49 14.64
CA THR A 94 -7.36 -12.06 13.37
C THR A 94 -6.84 -10.95 12.47
N TYR A 95 -5.70 -11.18 11.83
CA TYR A 95 -5.01 -10.22 10.96
C TYR A 95 -5.08 -10.74 9.52
N VAL A 96 -5.77 -10.02 8.66
CA VAL A 96 -6.03 -10.42 7.27
C VAL A 96 -5.55 -9.32 6.34
N TYR A 97 -4.71 -9.68 5.38
CA TYR A 97 -4.30 -8.77 4.33
C TYR A 97 -5.23 -8.90 3.13
N ASP A 98 -5.35 -7.83 2.35
CA ASP A 98 -6.04 -7.93 1.07
C ASP A 98 -5.31 -8.90 0.13
N THR A 99 -6.08 -9.75 -0.52
CA THR A 99 -5.59 -10.76 -1.48
C THR A 99 -5.72 -10.29 -2.92
N ALA A 100 -6.53 -9.25 -3.18
CA ALA A 100 -6.68 -8.70 -4.50
C ALA A 100 -5.38 -8.02 -4.95
N PRO A 101 -4.85 -8.34 -6.14
CA PRO A 101 -3.79 -7.56 -6.74
C PRO A 101 -4.23 -6.12 -6.94
N VAL A 102 -3.34 -5.17 -6.68
CA VAL A 102 -3.60 -3.74 -6.83
C VAL A 102 -2.82 -3.21 -8.02
N LEU A 103 -3.51 -2.48 -8.90
CA LEU A 103 -2.87 -1.73 -9.98
C LEU A 103 -2.78 -0.25 -9.61
N LEU A 104 -1.56 0.21 -9.36
CA LEU A 104 -1.26 1.63 -9.20
C LEU A 104 -0.71 2.20 -10.50
N ARG A 105 -1.14 3.42 -10.82
CA ARG A 105 -0.64 4.17 -11.97
C ARG A 105 -0.04 5.48 -11.52
N TYR A 106 1.14 5.79 -12.03
CA TYR A 106 1.85 7.02 -11.77
C TYR A 106 2.07 7.74 -13.09
N VAL A 107 1.64 8.98 -13.18
CA VAL A 107 2.03 9.86 -14.29
C VAL A 107 3.38 10.46 -13.94
N VAL A 108 4.34 10.34 -14.85
CA VAL A 108 5.67 10.92 -14.73
C VAL A 108 5.71 12.17 -15.61
N ALA A 109 5.80 13.33 -14.97
CA ALA A 109 5.84 14.60 -15.67
C ALA A 109 6.80 15.56 -14.96
N ASN A 110 7.68 16.19 -15.75
CA ASN A 110 8.59 17.21 -15.25
C ASN A 110 8.21 18.57 -15.86
N HIS A 111 9.04 19.59 -15.62
CA HIS A 111 8.84 20.94 -16.15
C HIS A 111 8.88 21.05 -17.69
N ILE A 112 9.40 20.03 -18.39
CA ILE A 112 9.48 19.97 -19.86
C ILE A 112 8.21 19.36 -20.45
N GLY A 113 7.58 18.42 -19.73
CA GLY A 113 6.32 17.83 -20.15
C GLY A 113 6.08 16.43 -19.58
N CYS A 114 5.11 15.74 -20.16
CA CYS A 114 4.80 14.35 -19.83
C CYS A 114 5.89 13.42 -20.37
N ILE A 115 6.52 12.67 -19.48
CA ILE A 115 7.54 11.67 -19.81
C ILE A 115 6.87 10.33 -20.15
N GLY A 116 5.86 9.95 -19.36
CA GLY A 116 5.21 8.66 -19.51
C GLY A 116 4.33 8.30 -18.32
N MET A 117 3.93 7.03 -18.28
CA MET A 117 3.13 6.46 -17.21
C MET A 117 3.82 5.19 -16.68
N VAL A 118 3.87 5.04 -15.36
CA VAL A 118 4.32 3.81 -14.71
C VAL A 118 3.12 3.08 -14.14
N ASN A 119 2.93 1.84 -14.57
CA ASN A 119 2.00 0.89 -14.00
C ASN A 119 2.75 0.00 -13.02
N VAL A 120 2.24 -0.13 -11.80
CA VAL A 120 2.75 -1.05 -10.78
C VAL A 120 1.60 -1.98 -10.41
N LEU A 121 1.68 -3.22 -10.86
CA LEU A 121 0.77 -4.29 -10.47
C LEU A 121 1.43 -5.10 -9.36
N PHE A 122 0.76 -5.29 -8.22
CA PHE A 122 1.37 -6.05 -7.13
C PHE A 122 0.35 -6.77 -6.26
N SER A 123 0.79 -7.85 -5.61
CA SER A 123 0.06 -8.55 -4.55
C SER A 123 0.98 -8.77 -3.37
N PHE A 124 0.58 -8.28 -2.20
CA PHE A 124 1.36 -8.44 -0.97
C PHE A 124 1.39 -9.89 -0.51
N ILE A 125 0.25 -10.57 -0.53
CA ILE A 125 0.14 -11.97 -0.10
C ILE A 125 0.89 -12.92 -1.03
N ASP A 126 0.77 -12.71 -2.34
CA ASP A 126 1.43 -13.56 -3.33
C ASP A 126 2.91 -13.20 -3.52
N ASN A 127 3.36 -12.13 -2.86
CA ASN A 127 4.72 -11.60 -2.97
C ASN A 127 5.12 -11.35 -4.44
N THR A 128 4.21 -10.76 -5.22
CA THR A 128 4.42 -10.45 -6.63
C THR A 128 4.42 -8.95 -6.87
N LYS A 129 5.25 -8.53 -7.82
CA LYS A 129 5.26 -7.16 -8.32
C LYS A 129 5.76 -7.12 -9.75
N GLU A 130 5.03 -6.40 -10.58
CA GLU A 130 5.38 -6.09 -11.95
C GLU A 130 5.32 -4.59 -12.13
N VAL A 131 6.39 -4.02 -12.70
CA VAL A 131 6.49 -2.58 -12.96
C VAL A 131 6.71 -2.38 -14.44
N LYS A 132 5.80 -1.63 -15.06
CA LYS A 132 5.83 -1.31 -16.48
C LYS A 132 5.81 0.18 -16.70
N PHE A 133 6.83 0.68 -17.38
CA PHE A 133 6.89 2.04 -17.87
C PHE A 133 6.39 2.10 -19.32
N LEU A 134 5.50 3.06 -19.58
CA LEU A 134 4.97 3.38 -20.90
C LEU A 134 5.41 4.81 -21.26
N SER A 135 6.23 4.93 -22.29
CA SER A 135 6.73 6.22 -22.75
C SER A 135 5.61 7.03 -23.42
N ALA A 136 5.54 8.33 -23.09
CA ALA A 136 4.64 9.25 -23.77
C ALA A 136 5.15 9.66 -25.18
N THR A 137 6.43 9.44 -25.47
CA THR A 137 7.08 9.92 -26.71
C THR A 137 7.22 8.81 -27.74
N ASN A 138 7.64 7.60 -27.35
CA ASN A 138 7.84 6.49 -28.26
C ASN A 138 7.73 5.13 -27.57
N PRO A 139 6.86 4.21 -28.03
CA PRO A 139 6.73 2.86 -27.45
C PRO A 139 8.01 2.03 -27.43
N ARG A 140 9.03 2.36 -28.24
CA ARG A 140 10.35 1.71 -28.17
C ARG A 140 11.10 1.94 -26.86
N PHE A 141 10.69 2.94 -26.08
CA PHE A 141 11.24 3.23 -24.75
C PHE A 141 10.36 2.70 -23.62
N ASP A 142 9.34 1.89 -23.94
CA ASP A 142 8.60 1.14 -22.93
C ASP A 142 9.54 0.14 -22.27
N PHE A 143 9.40 -0.02 -20.95
CA PHE A 143 10.35 -0.77 -20.14
C PHE A 143 9.62 -1.59 -19.09
N ASP A 144 9.87 -2.89 -19.08
CA ASP A 144 9.41 -3.79 -18.02
C ASP A 144 10.55 -4.00 -17.02
N LEU A 145 10.34 -3.66 -15.74
CA LEU A 145 11.33 -3.85 -14.69
C LEU A 145 11.14 -5.20 -14.00
N THR A 146 12.26 -5.92 -13.84
CA THR A 146 12.39 -6.93 -12.80
C THR A 146 12.44 -6.24 -11.44
N SER A 147 11.30 -6.18 -10.74
CA SER A 147 11.21 -5.64 -9.39
C SER A 147 11.35 -6.72 -8.32
N ASN A 148 12.08 -6.43 -7.25
CA ASN A 148 11.92 -7.17 -6.01
C ASN A 148 10.57 -6.77 -5.40
N SER A 149 9.69 -7.74 -5.17
CA SER A 149 8.35 -7.54 -4.63
C SER A 149 8.33 -6.80 -3.30
N LEU A 150 9.37 -6.97 -2.46
CA LEU A 150 9.45 -6.36 -1.13
C LEU A 150 9.78 -4.86 -1.18
N GLU A 151 10.42 -4.39 -2.24
CA GLU A 151 10.79 -2.98 -2.40
C GLU A 151 9.56 -2.06 -2.37
N THR A 152 9.76 -0.77 -2.11
CA THR A 152 8.67 0.20 -2.26
C THR A 152 8.38 0.42 -3.74
N ASN A 153 7.15 0.81 -4.07
CA ASN A 153 6.77 1.10 -5.47
C ASN A 153 7.62 2.25 -6.02
N VAL A 154 7.85 3.28 -5.20
CA VAL A 154 8.73 4.41 -5.52
C VAL A 154 10.16 3.94 -5.79
N SER A 155 10.75 3.11 -4.93
CA SER A 155 12.10 2.58 -5.14
C SER A 155 12.24 1.84 -6.48
N CYS A 156 11.22 1.10 -6.90
CA CYS A 156 11.22 0.44 -8.21
C CYS A 156 11.09 1.46 -9.36
N ILE A 157 10.23 2.47 -9.22
CA ILE A 157 10.01 3.52 -10.23
C ILE A 157 11.30 4.31 -10.47
N LEU A 158 12.04 4.68 -9.42
CA LEU A 158 13.26 5.47 -9.52
C LEU A 158 14.41 4.75 -10.26
N LYS A 159 14.30 3.43 -10.47
CA LYS A 159 15.26 2.64 -11.26
C LYS A 159 15.01 2.71 -12.77
N ILE A 160 13.89 3.26 -13.22
CA ILE A 160 13.55 3.36 -14.64
C ILE A 160 14.50 4.36 -15.32
N PRO A 161 15.28 3.94 -16.33
CA PRO A 161 16.03 4.87 -17.16
C PRO A 161 15.05 5.60 -18.10
N VAL A 162 15.04 6.93 -18.06
CA VAL A 162 14.22 7.74 -18.98
C VAL A 162 15.09 8.28 -20.10
N TYR A 163 14.75 7.87 -21.32
CA TYR A 163 15.35 8.40 -22.54
C TYR A 163 14.58 9.64 -22.98
N THR A 164 15.23 10.79 -22.93
CA THR A 164 14.75 12.01 -23.59
C THR A 164 15.56 12.24 -24.86
N ASP A 165 15.07 13.08 -25.78
CA ASP A 165 15.67 13.30 -27.12
C ASP A 165 17.15 13.73 -27.13
N ARG A 166 17.76 14.00 -25.96
CA ARG A 166 19.16 14.44 -25.85
C ARG A 166 19.96 13.82 -24.70
N ASP A 167 19.32 13.30 -23.64
CA ASP A 167 20.03 12.75 -22.46
C ASP A 167 19.26 11.60 -21.77
N ILE A 168 20.01 10.70 -21.10
CA ILE A 168 19.44 9.75 -20.13
C ILE A 168 19.26 10.50 -18.80
N SER A 169 18.02 10.57 -18.33
CA SER A 169 17.67 11.18 -17.05
C SER A 169 17.05 10.16 -16.11
N GLN A 170 17.09 10.46 -14.81
CA GLN A 170 16.41 9.68 -13.78
C GLN A 170 15.09 10.35 -13.41
N ILE A 171 14.09 9.54 -13.06
CA ILE A 171 12.81 10.03 -12.52
C ILE A 171 13.06 10.59 -11.12
N SER A 172 12.56 11.80 -10.84
CA SER A 172 12.49 12.31 -9.46
C SER A 172 11.18 11.91 -8.80
N THR A 173 11.18 11.73 -7.47
CA THR A 173 9.94 11.52 -6.71
C THR A 173 8.97 12.70 -6.83
N TYR A 174 9.48 13.92 -7.05
CA TYR A 174 8.67 15.12 -7.23
C TYR A 174 7.97 15.18 -8.60
N ASP A 175 8.43 14.40 -9.57
CA ASP A 175 7.84 14.31 -10.91
C ASP A 175 6.69 13.28 -10.97
N LEU A 176 6.41 12.59 -9.86
CA LEU A 176 5.42 11.52 -9.77
C LEU A 176 4.07 12.03 -9.29
N LYS A 177 3.03 11.75 -10.06
CA LYS A 177 1.64 11.92 -9.66
C LYS A 177 0.92 10.57 -9.64
N ARG A 178 0.58 10.08 -8.45
CA ARG A 178 -0.24 8.87 -8.25
C ARG A 178 -1.68 9.15 -8.71
N LEU A 179 -2.21 8.30 -9.58
CA LEU A 179 -3.62 8.26 -9.95
C LEU A 179 -4.39 7.40 -8.94
N PRO A 180 -5.74 7.53 -8.88
CA PRO A 180 -6.57 6.65 -8.07
C PRO A 180 -6.29 5.17 -8.35
N GLU A 181 -6.41 4.33 -7.33
CA GLU A 181 -6.17 2.88 -7.40
C GLU A 181 -7.24 2.20 -8.26
N TRP A 182 -6.84 1.15 -8.96
CA TRP A 182 -7.76 0.28 -9.71
C TRP A 182 -7.64 -1.13 -9.14
N TYR A 183 -8.79 -1.71 -8.77
CA TYR A 183 -8.95 -3.07 -8.26
C TYR A 183 -9.52 -3.98 -9.35
#